data_AF-S4RBY0-F1
#
_entry.id   AF-S4RBY0-F1
#
_cell.length_a   1.000
_cell.length_b   1.000
_cell.length_c   1.000
_cell.angle_alpha   90.00
_cell.angle_beta   90.00
_cell.angle_gamma   90.00
#
_symmetry.space_group_name_H-M   'P 1'
#
loop_
_entity.id
_entity.type
_entity.pdbx_description
1 polymer ?
#
loop_
_entity_poly.entity_id
_entity_poly.type
_entity_poly.pdbx_seq_one_letter_code
_entity_poly.pdbx_strand_id
1 'polypeptide(L)'
;LAEHYSQALACKVSCEARLVPLSGGEPQAKFVATMYHYLQFCYYKLGEFKQAVRALESYSLFDPEDEVIKQNLVYHKVNKDAEGLTSADFEPRP
;
A
#
# COMPACT_ATOMS: atom_id res chain seq x y z
N LEU A 1 -17.03 -12.95 -24.09
CA LEU A 1 -16.37 -13.23 -22.80
C LEU A 1 -14.98 -12.57 -22.72
N ALA A 2 -14.02 -12.91 -23.59
CA ALA A 2 -12.68 -12.30 -23.57
C ALA A 2 -12.70 -10.76 -23.64
N GLU A 3 -13.50 -10.19 -24.53
CA GLU A 3 -13.58 -8.72 -24.72
C GLU A 3 -14.11 -7.97 -23.49
N HIS A 4 -15.08 -8.55 -22.78
CA HIS A 4 -15.55 -8.03 -21.50
C HIS A 4 -14.44 -8.04 -20.44
N TYR A 5 -13.65 -9.12 -20.35
CA TYR A 5 -12.50 -9.17 -19.44
C TYR A 5 -11.42 -8.16 -19.80
N SER A 6 -11.13 -7.96 -21.09
CA SER A 6 -10.20 -6.94 -21.56
C SER A 6 -10.65 -5.52 -21.18
N GLN A 7 -11.93 -5.20 -21.36
CA GLN A 7 -12.49 -3.90 -20.96
C GLN A 7 -12.45 -3.67 -19.45
N ALA A 8 -12.84 -4.70 -18.67
CA ALA A 8 -12.79 -4.62 -17.21
C ALA A 8 -11.35 -4.46 -16.71
N LEU A 9 -10.38 -5.17 -17.30
CA LEU A 9 -8.97 -5.04 -16.97
C LEU A 9 -8.44 -3.64 -17.33
N ALA A 10 -8.75 -3.13 -18.52
CA ALA A 10 -8.36 -1.78 -18.93
C ALA A 10 -8.89 -0.72 -17.95
N CYS A 11 -10.16 -0.85 -17.52
CA CYS A 11 -10.73 0.04 -16.52
C CYS A 11 -9.98 -0.01 -15.18
N LYS A 12 -9.65 -1.22 -14.69
CA LYS A 12 -8.93 -1.41 -13.43
C LYS A 12 -7.51 -0.86 -13.48
N VAL A 13 -6.79 -1.09 -14.57
CA VAL A 13 -5.41 -0.60 -14.75
C VAL A 13 -5.37 0.93 -14.85
N SER A 14 -6.35 1.54 -15.52
CA SER A 14 -6.44 3.00 -15.63
C SER A 14 -7.10 3.68 -14.42
N CYS A 15 -7.47 2.93 -13.38
CA CYS A 15 -8.27 3.43 -12.27
C CYS A 15 -7.59 4.60 -11.54
N GLU A 16 -6.31 4.45 -11.16
CA GLU A 16 -5.56 5.50 -10.47
C GLU A 16 -5.46 6.76 -11.33
N ALA A 17 -4.99 6.65 -12.57
CA ALA A 17 -4.86 7.80 -13.48
C ALA A 17 -6.19 8.55 -13.71
N ARG A 18 -7.34 7.86 -13.63
CA ARG A 18 -8.67 8.45 -13.78
C ARG A 18 -9.26 9.03 -12.50
N LEU A 19 -8.84 8.54 -11.32
CA LEU A 19 -9.42 8.91 -10.03
C LEU A 19 -8.49 9.78 -9.18
N VAL A 20 -7.24 9.98 -9.60
CA VAL A 20 -6.30 10.88 -8.94
C VAL A 20 -6.91 12.29 -8.85
N PRO A 21 -7.06 12.86 -7.65
CA PRO A 21 -7.55 14.22 -7.50
C PRO A 21 -6.51 15.22 -8.02
N LEU A 22 -7.01 16.34 -8.53
CA LEU A 22 -6.17 17.49 -8.86
C LEU A 22 -5.98 18.34 -7.62
N SER A 23 -4.75 18.42 -7.11
CA SER A 23 -4.36 19.33 -6.04
C SER A 23 -3.78 20.59 -6.66
N GLY A 24 -4.51 21.71 -6.57
CA GLY A 24 -4.07 22.97 -7.19
C GLY A 24 -4.00 22.94 -8.72
N GLY A 25 -4.72 22.01 -9.36
CA GLY A 25 -4.71 21.81 -10.81
C GLY A 25 -3.78 20.69 -11.30
N GLU A 26 -2.91 20.16 -10.43
CA GLU A 26 -1.97 19.10 -10.77
C GLU A 26 -2.41 17.74 -10.21
N PRO A 27 -2.25 16.63 -10.98
CA PRO A 27 -2.53 15.29 -10.47
C PRO A 27 -1.67 14.96 -9.26
N GLN A 28 -2.29 14.48 -8.18
CA GLN A 28 -1.53 13.97 -7.05
C GLN A 28 -0.77 12.69 -7.42
N ALA A 29 0.55 12.74 -7.34
CA ALA A 29 1.40 11.58 -7.59
C ALA A 29 1.19 10.48 -6.54
N LYS A 30 1.30 9.22 -6.97
CA LYS A 30 1.27 8.03 -6.09
C LYS A 30 0.05 8.01 -5.16
N PHE A 31 -1.12 8.36 -5.69
CA PHE A 31 -2.33 8.56 -4.88
C PHE A 31 -2.69 7.29 -4.11
N VAL A 32 -2.72 6.14 -4.77
CA VAL A 32 -3.11 4.87 -4.13
C VAL A 32 -2.06 4.45 -3.09
N ALA A 33 -0.77 4.54 -3.43
CA ALA A 33 0.31 4.26 -2.49
C ALA A 33 0.20 5.16 -1.25
N THR A 34 -0.02 6.47 -1.44
CA THR A 34 -0.18 7.44 -0.35
C THR A 34 -1.31 7.07 0.61
N MET A 35 -2.42 6.49 0.13
CA MET A 35 -3.49 6.00 1.02
C MET A 35 -3.03 4.86 1.92
N TYR A 36 -2.25 3.91 1.40
CA TYR A 36 -1.65 2.85 2.21
C TYR A 36 -0.60 3.41 3.19
N HIS A 37 0.13 4.45 2.81
CA HIS A 37 1.08 5.13 3.68
C HIS A 37 0.40 5.79 4.88
N TYR A 38 -0.74 6.45 4.69
CA TYR A 38 -1.51 6.97 5.82
C TYR A 38 -2.10 5.85 6.66
N LEU A 39 -2.64 4.82 6.02
CA LEU A 39 -3.26 3.72 6.73
C LEU A 39 -2.27 2.95 7.61
N GLN A 40 -1.06 2.67 7.11
CA GLN A 40 -0.03 2.01 7.92
C GLN A 40 0.32 2.87 9.15
N PHE A 41 0.43 4.19 8.98
CA PHE A 41 0.76 5.07 10.11
C PHE A 41 -0.37 5.11 11.13
N CYS A 42 -1.63 5.17 10.70
CA CYS A 42 -2.79 5.10 11.59
C CYS A 42 -2.78 3.81 12.40
N TYR A 43 -2.61 2.66 11.74
CA TYR A 43 -2.56 1.36 12.44
C TYR A 43 -1.39 1.27 13.41
N TYR A 44 -0.20 1.73 13.01
CA TYR A 44 0.97 1.76 13.88
C TYR A 44 0.71 2.58 15.14
N LYS A 45 0.10 3.78 15.01
CA LYS A 45 -0.24 4.65 16.14
C LYS A 45 -1.30 4.04 17.07
N LEU A 46 -2.15 3.17 16.55
CA LEU A 46 -3.14 2.41 17.33
C LEU A 46 -2.56 1.11 17.94
N GLY A 47 -1.31 0.76 17.65
CA GLY A 47 -0.69 -0.50 18.07
C GLY A 47 -1.16 -1.72 17.27
N GLU A 48 -1.87 -1.51 16.15
CA GLU A 48 -2.34 -2.58 15.28
C GLU A 48 -1.26 -3.00 14.27
N PHE A 49 -0.12 -3.49 14.76
CA PHE A 49 1.08 -3.74 13.94
C PHE A 49 0.84 -4.69 12.76
N LYS A 50 0.03 -5.73 12.95
CA LYS A 50 -0.36 -6.64 11.86
C LYS A 50 -1.00 -5.90 10.68
N GLN A 51 -1.89 -4.96 10.97
CA GLN A 51 -2.56 -4.20 9.91
C GLN A 51 -1.64 -3.13 9.33
N ALA A 52 -0.75 -2.55 10.15
CA ALA A 52 0.27 -1.62 9.70
C ALA A 52 1.19 -2.27 8.65
N VAL A 53 1.74 -3.44 8.97
CA VAL A 53 2.64 -4.17 8.07
C VAL A 53 1.94 -4.62 6.80
N ARG A 54 0.70 -5.10 6.87
CA ARG A 54 -0.08 -5.45 5.67
C ARG A 54 -0.35 -4.25 4.77
N ALA A 55 -0.64 -3.09 5.36
CA ALA A 55 -0.79 -1.86 4.60
C ALA A 55 0.54 -1.43 3.97
N LEU A 56 1.66 -1.63 4.66
CA LEU A 56 3.00 -1.36 4.17
C LEU A 56 3.40 -2.28 3.01
N GLU A 57 3.14 -3.58 3.10
CA GLU A 57 3.33 -4.54 1.99
C GLU A 57 2.43 -4.21 0.79
N SER A 58 1.20 -3.74 1.04
CA SER A 58 0.31 -3.25 -0.02
C SER A 58 0.86 -2.01 -0.71
N TYR A 59 1.48 -1.08 0.03
CA TYR A 59 2.16 0.08 -0.55
C TYR A 59 3.25 -0.36 -1.54
N SER A 60 4.09 -1.33 -1.15
CA SER A 60 5.21 -1.78 -1.97
C SER A 60 4.80 -2.35 -3.33
N LEU A 61 3.55 -2.78 -3.50
CA LEU A 61 3.01 -3.17 -4.82
C LEU A 61 2.88 -1.99 -5.78
N PHE A 62 2.64 -0.78 -5.27
CA PHE A 62 2.46 0.43 -6.09
C PHE A 62 3.75 1.21 -6.29
N ASP A 63 4.66 1.16 -5.32
CA ASP A 63 5.93 1.89 -5.38
C ASP A 63 7.05 1.12 -4.64
N PRO A 64 7.61 0.07 -5.27
CA PRO A 64 8.60 -0.81 -4.64
C PRO A 64 9.97 -0.13 -4.44
N GLU A 65 10.23 0.98 -5.13
CA GLU A 65 11.51 1.69 -5.06
C GLU A 65 11.54 2.78 -3.97
N ASP A 66 10.45 2.96 -3.23
CA ASP A 66 10.40 3.91 -2.12
C ASP A 66 11.27 3.42 -0.95
N GLU A 67 12.42 4.07 -0.76
CA GLU A 67 13.38 3.75 0.29
C GLU A 67 12.81 3.90 1.70
N VAL A 68 11.86 4.82 1.94
CA VAL A 68 11.23 4.98 3.25
C VAL A 68 10.42 3.72 3.59
N ILE A 69 9.75 3.14 2.61
CA ILE A 69 8.91 1.96 2.80
C ILE A 69 9.77 0.71 2.96
N LYS A 70 10.87 0.59 2.20
CA LYS A 70 11.87 -0.47 2.41
C LYS A 70 12.40 -0.42 3.85
N GLN A 71 12.73 0.76 4.36
CA GLN A 71 13.21 0.94 5.74
C GLN A 71 12.15 0.59 6.78
N ASN A 72 10.90 1.00 6.59
CA ASN A 72 9.80 0.66 7.49
C ASN A 72 9.54 -0.86 7.54
N LEU A 73 9.64 -1.56 6.40
CA LEU A 73 9.50 -3.01 6.36
C LEU A 73 10.62 -3.69 7.14
N VAL A 74 11.85 -3.21 7.00
CA VAL A 74 13.00 -3.70 7.78
C VAL A 74 12.78 -3.45 9.28
N TYR A 75 12.30 -2.26 9.66
CA TYR A 75 11.98 -1.94 11.05
C TYR A 75 11.02 -2.96 11.67
N HIS A 76 9.91 -3.27 11.01
CA HIS A 76 8.95 -4.26 11.49
C HIS A 76 9.52 -5.69 11.49
N LYS A 77 10.34 -6.05 10.50
CA LYS A 77 11.01 -7.37 10.47
C LYS A 77 11.97 -7.56 11.65
N VAL A 78 12.68 -6.51 12.06
CA VAL A 78 13.58 -6.53 13.21
C VAL A 78 12.80 -6.56 14.53
N ASN A 79 11.69 -5.82 14.64
CA ASN A 79 10.87 -5.74 15.85
C ASN A 79 9.74 -6.77 15.92
N LYS A 80 9.69 -7.74 14.99
CA LYS A 80 8.57 -8.67 14.82
C LYS A 80 8.16 -9.38 16.11
N ASP A 81 9.12 -9.77 16.95
CA ASP A 81 8.84 -10.52 18.17
C ASP A 81 8.20 -9.62 19.25
N ALA A 82 8.65 -8.35 19.32
CA ALA A 82 8.09 -7.35 20.24
C ALA A 82 6.69 -6.89 19.80
N GLU A 83 6.44 -6.86 18.48
CA GLU A 83 5.16 -6.46 17.88
C GLU A 83 4.18 -7.64 17.73
N GLY A 84 4.57 -8.86 18.10
CA GLY A 84 3.75 -10.06 18.00
C GLY A 84 3.45 -10.49 16.55
N LEU A 85 4.36 -10.19 15.62
CA LEU A 85 4.22 -10.46 14.20
C LEU A 85 4.83 -11.81 13.80
N THR A 86 4.23 -12.42 12.79
CA THR A 86 4.74 -13.63 12.12
C THR A 86 5.13 -13.31 10.68
N SER A 87 5.85 -14.22 10.02
CA SER A 87 6.17 -14.06 8.60
C SER A 87 4.94 -13.96 7.69
N ALA A 88 3.81 -14.57 8.09
CA ALA A 88 2.55 -14.51 7.35
C ALA A 88 1.83 -13.15 7.45
N ASP A 89 2.29 -12.25 8.32
CA ASP A 89 1.75 -10.90 8.40
C ASP A 89 2.39 -9.94 7.38
N PHE A 90 3.52 -10.32 6.80
CA PHE A 90 4.22 -9.61 5.73
C PHE A 90 3.69 -10.02 4.35
N GLU A 91 2.37 -9.90 4.19
CA GLU A 91 1.69 -10.09 2.91
C GLU A 91 0.80 -8.87 2.62
N PRO A 92 0.65 -8.47 1.34
CA PRO A 92 -0.29 -7.42 0.97
C PRO A 92 -1.72 -7.74 1.44
N ARG A 93 -2.54 -6.70 1.58
CA ARG A 93 -3.95 -6.86 1.94
C ARG A 93 -4.70 -7.60 0.82
N PRO A 94 -5.65 -8.49 1.16
CA PRO A 94 -6.44 -9.24 0.19
C PRO A 94 -7.39 -8.34 -0.63
#